data_AF-K6Z864-F1
#
_entry.id   AF-K6Z864-F1
#
_cell.length_a   1.000
_cell.length_b   1.000
_cell.length_c   1.000
_cell.angle_alpha   90.00
_cell.angle_beta   90.00
_cell.angle_gamma   90.00
#
_symmetry.space_group_name_H-M   'P 1'
#
loop_
_entity.id
_entity.type
_entity.pdbx_description
1 polymer ?
#
loop_
_entity_poly.entity_id
_entity_poly.type
_entity_poly.pdbx_seq_one_letter_code
_entity_poly.pdbx_strand_id
1 'polypeptide(L)'
;MYRRTNKYQKNVSESYTNRSKNEQRLKPSENVLTEQVIPKLRRVIEITDYDTGQPVVHRIELRKCDRIDCYEAFVDGELCKRPVGWRNILTGVRKAMPRLARA
;
A
#
# COMPACT_ATOMS: atom_id res chain seq x y z
N MET A 1 -34.88 -11.92 -18.71
CA MET A 1 -34.48 -11.29 -17.43
C MET A 1 -33.98 -12.37 -16.48
N TYR A 2 -32.78 -12.23 -15.89
CA TYR A 2 -32.24 -13.24 -14.96
C TYR A 2 -33.05 -13.30 -13.66
N ARG A 3 -33.45 -14.51 -13.24
CA ARG A 3 -34.16 -14.74 -11.96
C ARG A 3 -33.17 -14.56 -10.81
N ARG A 4 -33.32 -13.47 -10.07
CA ARG A 4 -32.51 -13.20 -8.87
C ARG A 4 -32.93 -14.15 -7.75
N THR A 5 -31.96 -14.77 -7.10
CA THR A 5 -32.20 -15.66 -5.97
C THR A 5 -32.37 -14.85 -4.68
N ASN A 6 -33.04 -15.42 -3.67
CA ASN A 6 -33.19 -14.79 -2.35
C ASN A 6 -31.83 -14.44 -1.73
N LYS A 7 -30.80 -15.28 -1.94
CA LYS A 7 -29.43 -15.01 -1.50
C LYS A 7 -28.86 -13.75 -2.13
N TYR A 8 -29.09 -13.56 -3.44
CA TYR A 8 -28.63 -12.37 -4.15
C TYR A 8 -29.30 -11.10 -3.60
N GLN A 9 -30.62 -11.12 -3.40
CA GLN A 9 -31.34 -9.96 -2.86
C GLN A 9 -30.90 -9.61 -1.44
N LYS A 10 -30.66 -10.62 -0.59
CA LYS A 10 -30.14 -10.42 0.76
C LYS A 10 -28.76 -9.74 0.75
N ASN A 11 -27.82 -10.27 -0.04
CA ASN A 11 -26.47 -9.68 -0.16
C ASN A 11 -26.51 -8.23 -0.67
N VAL A 12 -27.40 -7.94 -1.63
CA VAL A 12 -27.59 -6.58 -2.14
C VAL A 12 -28.11 -5.66 -1.03
N SER A 13 -29.12 -6.06 -0.27
CA SER A 13 -29.64 -5.27 0.85
C SER A 13 -28.60 -5.03 1.96
N GLU A 14 -27.79 -6.04 2.28
CA GLU A 14 -26.68 -5.92 3.23
C GLU A 14 -25.62 -4.93 2.73
N SER A 15 -25.32 -4.93 1.42
CA SER A 15 -24.36 -3.96 0.85
C SER A 15 -24.81 -2.50 1.00
N TYR A 16 -26.09 -2.21 0.80
CA TYR A 16 -26.65 -0.87 0.96
C TYR A 16 -26.65 -0.41 2.43
N THR A 17 -27.03 -1.30 3.35
CA THR A 17 -27.04 -0.97 4.79
C THR A 17 -25.63 -0.78 5.34
N ASN A 18 -24.65 -1.58 4.90
CA ASN A 18 -23.26 -1.44 5.29
C ASN A 18 -22.66 -0.12 4.77
N ARG A 19 -23.00 0.28 3.54
CA ARG A 19 -22.58 1.58 2.99
C ARG A 19 -23.12 2.75 3.80
N SER A 20 -24.42 2.75 4.11
CA SER A 20 -25.05 3.79 4.93
C SER A 20 -24.44 3.89 6.34
N LYS A 21 -24.14 2.76 6.98
CA LYS A 21 -23.45 2.72 8.27
C LYS A 21 -22.02 3.28 8.19
N ASN A 22 -21.30 3.01 7.10
CA ASN A 22 -19.97 3.57 6.88
C ASN A 22 -20.02 5.09 6.65
N GLU A 23 -21.00 5.58 5.88
CA GLU A 23 -21.24 7.01 5.65
C GLU A 23 -21.61 7.74 6.95
N GLN A 24 -22.37 7.10 7.86
CA GLN A 24 -22.64 7.66 9.20
C GLN A 24 -21.39 7.72 10.09
N ARG A 25 -20.49 6.72 10.02
CA ARG A 25 -19.20 6.74 10.74
C ARG A 25 -18.22 7.78 10.19
N LEU A 26 -18.37 8.16 8.92
CA LEU A 26 -17.58 9.18 8.25
C LEU A 26 -18.06 10.60 8.54
N LYS A 27 -19.18 10.79 9.27
CA LYS A 27 -19.58 12.12 9.72
C LYS A 27 -18.51 12.66 10.66
N PRO A 28 -17.89 13.83 10.36
CA PRO A 28 -16.83 14.37 11.19
C PRO A 28 -17.38 14.65 12.58
N SER A 29 -16.76 14.08 13.62
CA SER A 29 -16.92 14.60 14.97
C SER A 29 -16.28 15.99 15.02
N GLU A 30 -16.90 16.93 15.73
CA GLU A 30 -16.48 18.33 15.86
C GLU A 30 -15.16 18.53 16.66
N ASN A 31 -14.26 17.54 16.63
CA ASN A 31 -12.88 17.74 17.04
C ASN A 31 -12.12 18.26 15.83
N VAL A 32 -11.67 19.51 15.92
CA VAL A 32 -10.80 20.17 14.95
C VAL A 32 -9.56 19.31 14.74
N LEU A 33 -9.64 18.44 13.74
CA LEU A 33 -8.51 17.71 13.21
C LEU A 33 -7.64 18.79 12.56
N THR A 34 -6.60 19.25 13.24
CA THR A 34 -5.48 19.89 12.56
C THR A 34 -5.14 19.00 11.38
N GLU A 35 -5.38 19.48 10.16
CA GLU A 35 -5.18 18.70 8.94
C GLU A 35 -3.75 18.17 8.96
N GLN A 36 -3.60 16.88 9.25
CA GLN A 36 -2.29 16.30 9.43
C GLN A 36 -1.66 16.21 8.04
N VAL A 37 -0.82 17.19 7.71
CA VAL A 37 -0.18 17.28 6.40
C VAL A 37 0.73 16.07 6.21
N ILE A 38 0.27 15.11 5.41
CA ILE A 38 1.03 13.91 5.10
C ILE A 38 2.20 14.30 4.17
N PRO A 39 3.46 14.02 4.55
CA PRO A 39 4.61 14.39 3.74
C PRO A 39 4.61 13.65 2.39
N LYS A 40 5.21 14.27 1.37
CA LYS A 40 5.33 13.67 0.03
C LYS A 40 6.20 12.42 0.05
N LEU A 41 7.35 12.46 0.73
CA LEU A 41 8.16 11.29 1.03
C LEU A 41 7.71 10.74 2.37
N ARG A 42 7.18 9.51 2.38
CA ARG A 42 6.65 8.92 3.61
C ARG A 42 7.69 8.09 4.33
N ARG A 43 8.45 7.29 3.59
CA ARG A 43 9.44 6.34 4.12
C ARG A 43 10.57 6.13 3.12
N VAL A 44 11.71 5.73 3.63
CA VAL A 44 12.86 5.25 2.85
C VAL A 44 13.27 3.90 3.42
N ILE A 45 13.55 2.95 2.54
CA ILE A 45 14.22 1.69 2.89
C ILE A 45 15.60 1.77 2.26
N GLU A 46 16.64 1.62 3.07
CA GLU A 46 18.00 1.52 2.59
C GLU A 46 18.51 0.12 2.91
N ILE A 47 19.05 -0.55 1.89
CA ILE A 47 19.59 -1.90 2.03
C ILE A 47 21.03 -1.85 1.53
N THR A 48 21.97 -2.12 2.43
CA THR A 48 23.37 -2.30 2.07
C THR A 48 23.64 -3.78 1.91
N ASP A 49 23.89 -4.21 0.68
CA ASP A 49 24.24 -5.56 0.31
C ASP A 49 25.77 -5.73 0.31
N TYR A 50 26.25 -6.81 0.90
CA TYR A 50 27.67 -7.17 0.99
C TYR A 50 28.00 -8.46 0.23
N ASP A 51 27.01 -9.11 -0.40
CA ASP A 51 27.15 -10.42 -1.03
C ASP A 51 28.15 -10.42 -2.21
N THR A 52 28.44 -9.25 -2.80
CA THR A 52 29.42 -9.09 -3.89
C THR A 52 30.84 -8.81 -3.42
N GLY A 53 31.09 -8.77 -2.10
CA GLY A 53 32.38 -8.42 -1.51
C GLY A 53 32.67 -6.91 -1.45
N GLN A 54 31.84 -6.08 -2.09
CA GLN A 54 31.82 -4.63 -1.92
C GLN A 54 30.41 -4.19 -1.47
N PRO A 55 30.30 -3.16 -0.60
CA PRO A 55 28.99 -2.67 -0.17
C PRO A 55 28.26 -1.99 -1.33
N VAL A 56 27.09 -2.52 -1.68
CA VAL A 56 26.16 -1.92 -2.66
C VAL A 56 24.94 -1.42 -1.90
N VAL A 57 24.61 -0.13 -2.04
CA VAL A 57 23.45 0.47 -1.38
C VAL A 57 22.29 0.59 -2.35
N HIS A 58 21.17 -0.05 -2.02
CA HIS A 58 19.90 0.10 -2.71
C HIS A 58 18.96 0.96 -1.88
N ARG A 59 18.41 2.01 -2.49
CA ARG A 59 17.52 2.96 -1.83
C ARG A 59 16.13 2.90 -2.44
N ILE A 60 15.14 2.57 -1.61
CA ILE A 60 13.74 2.52 -2.00
C ILE A 60 12.99 3.67 -1.33
N GLU A 61 12.53 4.65 -2.11
CA GLU A 61 11.73 5.77 -1.64
C GLU A 61 10.24 5.47 -1.80
N LEU A 62 9.49 5.59 -0.71
CA LEU A 62 8.05 5.38 -0.68
C LEU A 62 7.34 6.71 -0.54
N ARG A 63 6.82 7.22 -1.67
CA ARG A 63 6.12 8.49 -1.74
C ARG A 63 4.61 8.34 -1.54
N LYS A 64 3.97 9.42 -1.12
CA LYS A 64 2.52 9.54 -0.96
C LYS A 64 1.84 9.27 -2.30
N CYS A 65 0.74 8.52 -2.26
CA CYS A 65 -0.21 8.37 -3.35
C CYS A 65 -1.64 8.63 -2.83
N ASP A 66 -2.64 8.61 -3.70
CA ASP A 66 -4.05 8.89 -3.34
C ASP A 66 -4.62 7.90 -2.33
N ARG A 67 -4.09 6.67 -2.29
CA ARG A 67 -4.50 5.64 -1.33
C ARG A 67 -3.65 5.68 -0.07
N ILE A 68 -4.31 5.78 1.09
CA ILE A 68 -3.63 5.89 2.39
C ILE A 68 -2.76 4.68 2.72
N ASP A 69 -3.13 3.48 2.26
CA ASP A 69 -2.46 2.20 2.51
C ASP A 69 -1.36 1.85 1.47
N CYS A 70 -1.15 2.71 0.48
CA CYS A 70 -0.24 2.48 -0.65
C CYS A 70 0.79 3.60 -0.81
N TYR A 71 1.80 3.31 -1.65
CA TYR A 71 2.91 4.20 -1.97
C TYR A 71 3.18 4.21 -3.48
N GLU A 72 3.80 5.28 -3.96
CA GLU A 72 4.60 5.25 -5.19
C GLU A 72 6.04 4.86 -4.80
N ALA A 73 6.52 3.71 -5.29
CA ALA A 73 7.85 3.22 -4.94
C ALA A 73 8.86 3.58 -6.02
N PHE A 74 9.92 4.28 -5.62
CA PHE A 74 11.09 4.57 -6.43
C PHE A 74 12.26 3.72 -5.93
N VAL A 75 12.99 3.07 -6.82
CA VAL A 75 14.21 2.31 -6.50
C VAL A 75 15.36 3.01 -7.18
N ASP A 76 16.35 3.45 -6.41
CA ASP A 76 17.53 4.17 -6.89
C ASP A 76 17.18 5.37 -7.80
N GLY A 77 16.06 6.03 -7.50
CA GLY A 77 15.54 7.18 -8.24
C GLY A 77 14.55 6.86 -9.36
N GLU A 78 14.41 5.60 -9.76
CA GLU A 78 13.52 5.16 -10.84
C GLU A 78 12.16 4.71 -10.32
N LEU A 79 11.08 5.17 -10.96
CA LEU A 79 9.73 4.77 -10.60
C LEU A 79 9.50 3.29 -10.96
N CYS A 80 9.43 2.44 -9.95
CA CYS A 80 9.25 1.00 -10.13
C CYS A 80 7.76 0.63 -10.24
N LYS A 81 6.91 1.15 -9.34
CA LYS A 81 5.50 0.77 -9.29
C LYS A 81 4.63 1.79 -8.56
N ARG A 82 3.39 1.96 -9.04
CA ARG A 82 2.33 2.73 -8.37
C ARG A 82 0.92 2.24 -8.74
N PRO A 83 -0.03 2.17 -7.79
CA PRO A 83 0.16 2.15 -6.33
C PRO A 83 0.67 0.79 -5.84
N VAL A 84 1.55 0.78 -4.82
CA VAL A 84 2.06 -0.45 -4.21
C VAL A 84 1.92 -0.44 -2.68
N GLY A 85 1.29 -1.49 -2.14
CA GLY A 85 1.17 -1.69 -0.70
C GLY A 85 2.38 -2.40 -0.09
N TRP A 86 2.49 -2.38 1.24
CA TRP A 86 3.66 -2.90 1.96
C TRP A 86 4.03 -4.34 1.63
N ARG A 87 3.02 -5.23 1.56
CA ARG A 87 3.20 -6.64 1.21
C ARG A 87 3.94 -6.81 -0.12
N ASN A 88 3.59 -6.02 -1.12
CA ASN A 88 4.16 -6.12 -2.46
C ASN A 88 5.58 -5.56 -2.50
N ILE A 89 5.88 -4.51 -1.73
CA ILE A 89 7.24 -3.98 -1.61
C ILE A 89 8.15 -5.04 -0.97
N LEU A 90 7.76 -5.63 0.16
CA LEU A 90 8.54 -6.69 0.82
C LEU A 90 8.72 -7.92 -0.07
N THR A 91 7.67 -8.29 -0.83
CA THR A 91 7.76 -9.37 -1.81
C THR A 91 8.73 -9.05 -2.94
N GLY A 92 8.76 -7.79 -3.39
CA GLY A 92 9.70 -7.30 -4.40
C GLY A 92 11.13 -7.38 -3.92
N VAL A 93 11.42 -6.84 -2.72
CA VAL A 93 12.74 -6.92 -2.07
C VAL A 93 13.22 -8.37 -1.98
N ARG A 94 12.37 -9.27 -1.47
CA ARG A 94 12.69 -10.71 -1.38
C ARG A 94 13.05 -11.34 -2.73
N LYS A 95 12.41 -10.89 -3.81
CA LYS A 95 12.67 -11.44 -5.17
C LYS A 95 13.91 -10.83 -5.81
N ALA A 96 14.19 -9.57 -5.54
CA ALA A 96 15.35 -8.86 -6.09
C ALA A 96 16.66 -9.28 -5.43
N MET A 97 16.61 -9.73 -4.18
CA MET A 97 17.78 -10.11 -3.37
C MET A 97 17.75 -11.60 -3.02
N PRO A 98 17.98 -12.51 -4.00
CA PRO A 98 18.09 -13.93 -3.73
C PRO A 98 19.35 -14.22 -2.92
N ARG A 99 19.28 -15.18 -1.99
CA ARG A 99 20.47 -15.65 -1.26
C ARG A 99 21.42 -16.32 -2.25
N LEU A 100 22.69 -15.90 -2.26
CA LEU A 100 23.73 -16.63 -2.97
C LEU A 100 23.99 -17.97 -2.27
N ALA A 101 24.09 -19.04 -3.06
CA ALA A 101 24.50 -20.34 -2.53
C ALA A 101 25.97 -20.25 -2.08
N ARG A 102 26.30 -20.89 -0.96
CA ARG A 102 27.70 -21.08 -0.57
C ARG A 102 28.37 -21.99 -1.60
N ALA A 103 29.49 -21.54 -2.17
CA ALA A 103 30.38 -22.40 -2.95
C ALA A 103 31.08 -23.41 -2.04
#